data_AF-A0AAV6CY59-F1
#
_entry.id   AF-A0AAV6CY59-F1
#
_cell.length_a   1.000
_cell.length_b   1.000
_cell.length_c   1.000
_cell.angle_alpha   90.00
_cell.angle_beta   90.00
_cell.angle_gamma   90.00
#
_symmetry.space_group_name_H-M   'P 1'
#
loop_
_entity.id
_entity.type
_entity.pdbx_description
1 polymer ?
#
loop_
_entity_poly.entity_id
_entity_poly.type
_entity_poly.pdbx_seq_one_letter_code
_entity_poly.pdbx_strand_id
1 'polypeptide(L)'
;MGDITFDPMDAEFIANPYPTYHRLRAEEPVHHNPRGFWVLTRYEDVLMVLRDPRFAKEAIAAFVAARFGVAPAGIGLSMLDRDPPDHTRLRGLVSKAFTPRVVEMLRPHIQRIVDGLLERVEIAGSMDLIEDFAYPLPVIVICELLGVPVEDRDRFKQWGLDIARGLDAIWLPPDSEVAARSVASRRALSDYFRALIAERRASPRGDMLSALIAAEEAGDTLSEDELLATCILLLVAGHETTVNLIGNGTLALLRH
;
A
#
# COMPACT_ATOMS: atom_id res chain seq x y z
N MET A 1 -26.65 12.49 24.80
CA MET A 1 -25.35 11.99 24.28
C MET A 1 -24.92 12.99 23.22
N GLY A 2 -23.67 13.47 23.27
CA GLY A 2 -23.16 14.44 22.30
C GLY A 2 -22.86 13.78 20.95
N ASP A 3 -22.83 14.57 19.88
CA ASP A 3 -22.52 14.13 18.53
C ASP A 3 -21.19 13.36 18.48
N ILE A 4 -21.15 12.26 17.71
CA ILE A 4 -19.92 11.50 17.50
C ILE A 4 -19.09 12.20 16.45
N THR A 5 -17.90 12.69 16.82
CA THR A 5 -16.92 13.20 15.87
C THR A 5 -16.03 12.06 15.40
N PHE A 6 -16.07 11.75 14.10
CA PHE A 6 -15.11 10.87 13.45
C PHE A 6 -14.07 11.73 12.71
N ASP A 7 -12.85 11.81 13.25
CA ASP A 7 -11.70 12.41 12.59
C ASP A 7 -10.51 11.45 12.65
N PRO A 8 -10.14 10.80 11.53
CA PRO A 8 -9.02 9.87 11.51
C PRO A 8 -7.65 10.56 11.60
N MET A 9 -7.60 11.89 11.58
CA MET A 9 -6.38 12.68 11.77
C MET A 9 -6.20 13.16 13.21
N ASP A 10 -7.20 12.95 14.07
CA ASP A 10 -7.10 13.30 15.48
C ASP A 10 -6.05 12.40 16.18
N ALA A 11 -5.20 13.01 17.01
CA ALA A 11 -4.08 12.29 17.63
C ALA A 11 -4.56 11.24 18.65
N GLU A 12 -5.67 11.49 19.35
CA GLU A 12 -6.25 10.51 20.28
C GLU A 12 -6.87 9.35 19.50
N PHE A 13 -7.54 9.65 18.37
CA PHE A 13 -8.06 8.62 17.47
C PHE A 13 -6.94 7.74 16.91
N ILE A 14 -5.85 8.33 16.41
CA ILE A 14 -4.69 7.57 15.89
C ILE A 14 -4.08 6.68 16.98
N ALA A 15 -3.97 7.18 18.22
CA ALA A 15 -3.40 6.42 19.32
C ALA A 15 -4.30 5.26 19.78
N ASN A 16 -5.62 5.44 19.74
CA ASN A 16 -6.59 4.43 20.15
C ASN A 16 -7.96 4.63 19.47
N PRO A 17 -8.20 4.05 18.28
CA PRO A 17 -9.44 4.28 17.54
C PRO A 17 -10.61 3.42 18.05
N TYR A 18 -10.35 2.41 18.89
CA TYR A 18 -11.32 1.40 19.29
C TYR A 18 -12.51 1.94 20.11
N PRO A 19 -12.36 2.90 21.05
CA PRO A 19 -13.49 3.52 21.74
C PRO A 19 -14.43 4.25 20.78
N THR A 20 -13.87 5.00 19.82
CA THR A 20 -14.66 5.68 18.78
C THR A 20 -15.39 4.69 17.90
N TYR A 21 -14.72 3.63 17.43
CA TYR A 21 -15.38 2.57 16.67
C TYR A 21 -16.44 1.82 17.48
N HIS A 22 -16.25 1.64 18.79
CA HIS A 22 -17.26 1.02 19.66
C HIS A 22 -18.52 1.87 19.75
N ARG A 23 -18.37 3.18 19.97
CA ARG A 23 -19.50 4.12 20.00
C ARG A 23 -20.23 4.16 18.66
N LEU A 24 -19.49 4.29 17.54
CA LEU A 24 -20.09 4.25 16.21
C LEU A 24 -20.90 2.96 15.99
N ARG A 25 -20.34 1.78 16.28
CA ARG A 25 -21.07 0.50 16.12
C ARG A 25 -22.37 0.41 16.94
N ALA A 26 -22.37 0.99 18.13
CA ALA A 26 -23.47 0.91 19.10
C ALA A 26 -24.56 1.96 18.83
N GLU A 27 -24.16 3.20 18.52
CA GLU A 27 -25.04 4.37 18.48
C GLU A 27 -25.38 4.79 17.03
N GLU A 28 -24.40 4.80 16.13
CA GLU A 28 -24.52 5.32 14.76
C GLU A 28 -23.65 4.50 13.77
N PRO A 29 -24.07 3.26 13.44
CA PRO A 29 -23.22 2.30 12.71
C PRO A 29 -22.96 2.68 11.25
N VAL A 30 -23.84 3.52 10.70
CA VAL A 30 -23.77 4.15 9.38
C VAL A 30 -23.72 5.67 9.62
N HIS A 31 -22.52 6.19 9.81
CA HIS A 31 -22.30 7.58 10.20
C HIS A 31 -22.03 8.45 8.98
N HIS A 32 -22.74 9.57 8.86
CA HIS A 32 -22.50 10.55 7.81
C HIS A 32 -21.57 11.65 8.32
N ASN A 33 -20.31 11.61 7.88
CA ASN A 33 -19.29 12.56 8.29
C ASN A 33 -19.58 13.95 7.70
N PRO A 34 -19.36 15.05 8.46
CA PRO A 34 -19.54 16.42 7.96
C PRO A 34 -18.73 16.76 6.69
N ARG A 35 -17.64 16.02 6.40
CA ARG A 35 -16.85 16.16 5.18
C ARG A 35 -17.49 15.48 3.94
N GLY A 36 -18.63 14.81 4.10
CA GLY A 36 -19.44 14.21 3.01
C GLY A 36 -19.21 12.71 2.78
N PHE A 37 -18.58 12.01 3.72
CA PHE A 37 -18.30 10.57 3.62
C PHE A 37 -19.19 9.74 4.52
N TRP A 38 -19.48 8.52 4.09
CA TRP A 38 -20.13 7.51 4.93
C TRP A 38 -19.08 6.65 5.64
N VAL A 39 -19.25 6.46 6.94
CA VAL A 39 -18.41 5.60 7.78
C VAL A 39 -19.25 4.42 8.25
N LEU A 40 -18.86 3.22 7.81
CA LEU A 40 -19.50 1.96 8.17
C LEU A 40 -18.65 1.23 9.20
N THR A 41 -19.26 0.81 10.31
CA THR A 41 -18.50 0.23 11.43
C THR A 41 -18.93 -1.16 11.86
N ARG A 42 -20.10 -1.64 11.44
CA ARG A 42 -20.52 -3.03 11.65
C ARG A 42 -19.98 -3.93 10.56
N TYR A 43 -19.60 -5.14 10.95
CA TYR A 43 -19.04 -6.14 10.05
C TYR A 43 -19.93 -6.41 8.83
N GLU A 44 -21.24 -6.59 9.05
CA GLU A 44 -22.19 -6.89 7.97
C GLU A 44 -22.34 -5.74 6.97
N ASP A 45 -22.34 -4.48 7.45
CA ASP A 45 -22.43 -3.30 6.59
C ASP A 45 -21.19 -3.17 5.70
N VAL A 46 -20.00 -3.37 6.29
CA VAL A 46 -18.72 -3.36 5.56
C VAL A 46 -18.67 -4.50 4.55
N LEU A 47 -19.06 -5.71 4.94
CA LEU A 47 -19.03 -6.88 4.07
C LEU A 47 -20.00 -6.75 2.89
N MET A 48 -21.18 -6.16 3.12
CA MET A 48 -22.15 -5.84 2.09
C MET A 48 -21.55 -4.88 1.05
N VAL A 49 -20.95 -3.77 1.50
CA VAL A 49 -20.32 -2.79 0.60
C VAL A 49 -19.16 -3.39 -0.19
N LEU A 50 -18.30 -4.19 0.44
CA LEU A 50 -17.17 -4.84 -0.23
C LEU A 50 -17.57 -5.85 -1.32
N ARG A 51 -18.82 -6.32 -1.32
CA ARG A 51 -19.33 -7.30 -2.29
C ARG A 51 -20.26 -6.71 -3.34
N ASP A 52 -20.76 -5.50 -3.11
CA ASP A 52 -21.75 -4.88 -3.97
C ASP A 52 -21.07 -3.96 -4.99
N PRO A 53 -21.15 -4.27 -6.30
CA PRO A 53 -20.46 -3.53 -7.35
C PRO A 53 -20.96 -2.08 -7.53
N ARG A 54 -22.05 -1.70 -6.86
CA ARG A 54 -22.51 -0.29 -6.83
C ARG A 54 -21.54 0.61 -6.06
N PHE A 55 -20.72 0.06 -5.18
CA PHE A 55 -19.69 0.80 -4.44
C PHE A 55 -18.36 0.74 -5.19
N ALA A 56 -18.32 1.47 -6.30
CA ALA A 56 -17.25 1.49 -7.28
C ALA A 56 -16.01 2.31 -6.85
N LYS A 57 -14.82 1.91 -7.31
CA LYS A 57 -13.54 2.62 -7.10
C LYS A 57 -13.32 3.78 -8.07
N GLU A 58 -13.80 3.68 -9.31
CA GLU A 58 -13.48 4.66 -10.36
C GLU A 58 -14.00 6.07 -10.05
N ALA A 59 -15.05 6.18 -9.21
CA ALA A 59 -15.58 7.47 -8.76
C ALA A 59 -14.63 8.24 -7.84
N ILE A 60 -13.65 7.59 -7.20
CA ILE A 60 -12.75 8.22 -6.22
C ILE A 60 -11.88 9.29 -6.88
N ALA A 61 -11.33 9.03 -8.07
CA ALA A 61 -10.48 9.99 -8.77
C ALA A 61 -11.24 11.29 -9.08
N ALA A 62 -12.46 11.16 -9.60
CA ALA A 62 -13.34 12.29 -9.90
C ALA A 62 -13.76 13.03 -8.62
N PHE A 63 -14.09 12.30 -7.55
CA PHE A 63 -14.40 12.88 -6.25
C PHE A 63 -13.23 13.71 -5.70
N VAL A 64 -12.02 13.16 -5.72
CA VAL A 64 -10.81 13.83 -5.24
C VAL A 64 -10.51 15.06 -6.09
N ALA A 65 -10.57 14.95 -7.42
CA ALA A 65 -10.38 16.09 -8.31
C ALA A 65 -11.42 17.20 -8.07
N ALA A 66 -12.70 16.87 -7.92
CA ALA A 66 -13.76 17.84 -7.65
C ALA A 66 -13.57 18.54 -6.29
N ARG A 67 -13.05 17.82 -5.29
CA ARG A 67 -12.88 18.34 -3.93
C ARG A 67 -11.58 19.13 -3.72
N PHE A 68 -10.51 18.78 -4.42
CA PHE A 68 -9.15 19.30 -4.21
C PHE A 68 -8.49 19.89 -5.46
N GLY A 69 -9.20 19.97 -6.58
CA GLY A 69 -8.76 20.63 -7.82
C GLY A 69 -7.92 19.78 -8.77
N VAL A 70 -7.25 18.74 -8.26
CA VAL A 70 -6.46 17.79 -9.09
C VAL A 70 -6.45 16.40 -8.45
N ALA A 71 -6.61 15.36 -9.26
CA ALA A 71 -6.35 13.99 -8.82
C ALA A 71 -4.84 13.73 -8.78
N PRO A 72 -4.28 13.14 -7.71
CA PRO A 72 -2.89 12.72 -7.68
C PRO A 72 -2.49 11.87 -8.90
N ALA A 73 -1.30 12.13 -9.44
CA ALA A 73 -0.78 11.40 -10.59
C ALA A 73 -0.72 9.87 -10.31
N GLY A 74 -1.21 9.08 -11.27
CA GLY A 74 -1.23 7.62 -11.19
C GLY A 74 -2.47 6.99 -10.56
N ILE A 75 -3.38 7.79 -9.96
CA ILE A 75 -4.69 7.30 -9.54
C ILE A 75 -5.47 6.84 -10.77
N GLY A 76 -6.02 5.63 -10.70
CA GLY A 76 -6.83 5.07 -11.78
C GLY A 76 -6.01 4.26 -12.79
N LEU A 77 -4.75 3.91 -12.52
CA LEU A 77 -3.96 3.09 -13.44
C LEU A 77 -3.65 1.69 -12.89
N SER A 78 -3.79 1.50 -11.58
CA SER A 78 -3.57 0.21 -10.94
C SER A 78 -4.89 -0.53 -10.69
N MET A 79 -4.82 -1.84 -10.45
CA MET A 79 -6.01 -2.62 -10.06
C MET A 79 -6.70 -2.08 -8.80
N LEU A 80 -6.01 -1.35 -7.92
CA LEU A 80 -6.61 -0.80 -6.70
C LEU A 80 -7.70 0.24 -6.99
N ASP A 81 -7.60 0.92 -8.13
CA ASP A 81 -8.40 2.10 -8.48
C ASP A 81 -9.43 1.81 -9.58
N ARG A 82 -9.55 0.55 -10.01
CA ARG A 82 -10.40 0.13 -11.13
C ARG A 82 -11.53 -0.77 -10.65
N ASP A 83 -12.60 -0.75 -11.43
CA ASP A 83 -13.72 -1.70 -11.30
C ASP A 83 -13.68 -2.71 -12.47
N PRO A 84 -14.44 -3.82 -12.40
CA PRO A 84 -14.58 -4.71 -13.55
C PRO A 84 -15.13 -3.98 -14.79
N PRO A 85 -14.66 -4.32 -16.01
CA PRO A 85 -13.80 -5.46 -16.34
C PRO A 85 -12.29 -5.21 -16.16
N ASP A 86 -11.85 -3.95 -16.09
CA ASP A 86 -10.43 -3.59 -16.04
C ASP A 86 -9.74 -4.13 -14.78
N HIS A 87 -10.39 -4.05 -13.62
CA HIS A 87 -9.90 -4.66 -12.39
C HIS A 87 -9.62 -6.16 -12.58
N THR A 88 -10.58 -6.89 -13.17
CA THR A 88 -10.47 -8.34 -13.36
C THR A 88 -9.29 -8.68 -14.27
N ARG A 89 -9.10 -7.93 -15.36
CA ARG A 89 -7.98 -8.08 -16.28
C ARG A 89 -6.64 -7.82 -15.59
N LEU A 90 -6.48 -6.65 -14.97
CA LEU A 90 -5.24 -6.26 -14.28
C LEU A 90 -4.90 -7.25 -13.16
N ARG A 91 -5.89 -7.63 -12.35
CA ARG A 91 -5.71 -8.62 -11.28
C ARG A 91 -5.29 -9.98 -11.83
N GLY A 92 -5.85 -10.44 -12.96
CA GLY A 92 -5.46 -11.69 -13.61
C GLY A 92 -3.98 -11.70 -13.97
N LEU A 93 -3.54 -10.65 -14.68
CA LEU A 93 -2.15 -10.46 -15.08
C LEU A 93 -1.19 -10.45 -13.88
N VAL A 94 -1.50 -9.64 -12.85
CA VAL A 94 -0.66 -9.52 -11.65
C VAL A 94 -0.63 -10.80 -10.83
N SER A 95 -1.76 -11.51 -10.69
CA SER A 95 -1.86 -12.71 -9.85
C SER A 95 -0.94 -13.85 -10.31
N LYS A 96 -0.54 -13.87 -11.59
CA LYS A 96 0.44 -14.85 -12.11
C LYS A 96 1.81 -14.71 -11.46
N ALA A 97 2.17 -13.51 -11.04
CA ALA A 97 3.40 -13.24 -10.31
C ALA A 97 3.29 -13.55 -8.79
N PHE A 98 2.07 -13.78 -8.28
CA PHE A 98 1.78 -13.97 -6.85
C PHE A 98 1.09 -15.31 -6.54
N THR A 99 1.35 -16.35 -7.35
CA THR A 99 0.78 -17.67 -7.06
C THR A 99 1.30 -18.22 -5.72
N PRO A 100 0.54 -19.08 -5.01
CA PRO A 100 1.00 -19.70 -3.76
C PRO A 100 2.37 -20.38 -3.90
N ARG A 101 2.63 -21.00 -5.06
CA ARG A 101 3.93 -21.61 -5.36
C ARG A 101 5.06 -20.57 -5.42
N VAL A 102 4.84 -19.43 -6.07
CA VAL A 102 5.83 -18.34 -6.12
C VAL A 102 6.11 -17.82 -4.72
N VAL A 103 5.08 -17.59 -3.93
CA VAL A 103 5.22 -17.12 -2.54
C VAL A 103 5.99 -18.12 -1.68
N GLU A 104 5.70 -19.42 -1.77
CA GLU A 104 6.45 -20.44 -1.02
C GLU A 104 7.92 -20.54 -1.43
N MET A 105 8.26 -20.27 -2.69
CA MET A 105 9.67 -20.21 -3.11
C MET A 105 10.43 -19.05 -2.47
N LEU A 106 9.75 -18.01 -1.98
CA LEU A 106 10.38 -16.90 -1.27
C LEU A 106 10.72 -17.25 0.17
N ARG A 107 10.09 -18.26 0.77
CA ARG A 107 10.24 -18.60 2.19
C ARG A 107 11.71 -18.75 2.63
N PRO A 108 12.58 -19.55 1.96
CA PRO A 108 13.98 -19.69 2.38
C PRO A 108 14.78 -18.39 2.27
N HIS A 109 14.39 -17.52 1.34
CA HIS A 109 15.05 -16.23 1.15
C HIS A 109 14.61 -15.21 2.21
N ILE A 110 13.31 -15.13 2.50
CA ILE A 110 12.77 -14.32 3.59
C ILE A 110 13.38 -14.74 4.93
N GLN A 111 13.52 -16.05 5.17
CA GLN A 111 14.19 -16.56 6.37
C GLN A 111 15.63 -16.03 6.50
N ARG A 112 16.43 -16.05 5.42
CA ARG A 112 17.79 -15.49 5.44
C ARG A 112 17.82 -14.00 5.75
N ILE A 113 16.84 -13.24 5.27
CA ILE A 113 16.73 -11.80 5.57
C ILE A 113 16.41 -11.60 7.06
N VAL A 114 15.46 -12.38 7.59
CA VAL A 114 15.10 -12.38 9.02
C VAL A 114 16.30 -12.73 9.88
N ASP A 115 17.01 -13.82 9.56
CA ASP A 115 18.18 -14.27 10.32
C ASP A 115 19.27 -13.19 10.35
N GLY A 116 19.58 -12.58 9.19
CA GLY A 116 20.57 -11.51 9.11
C GLY A 116 20.16 -10.21 9.81
N LEU A 117 18.86 -9.91 9.88
CA LEU A 117 18.34 -8.78 10.68
C LEU A 117 18.50 -9.07 12.18
N LEU A 118 18.18 -10.28 12.62
CA LEU A 118 18.23 -10.67 14.03
C LEU A 118 19.65 -10.87 14.55
N GLU A 119 20.60 -11.31 13.73
CA GLU A 119 22.02 -11.43 14.11
C GLU A 119 22.59 -10.09 14.60
N ARG A 120 22.22 -8.98 13.94
CA ARG A 120 22.65 -7.64 14.37
C ARG A 120 22.06 -7.24 15.72
N VAL A 121 20.81 -7.64 15.98
CA VAL A 121 20.12 -7.38 17.24
C VAL A 121 20.70 -8.21 18.38
N GLU A 122 21.04 -9.48 18.12
CA GLU A 122 21.67 -10.36 19.11
C GLU A 122 22.99 -9.78 19.61
N ILE A 123 23.81 -9.21 18.72
CA ILE A 123 25.07 -8.56 19.07
C ILE A 123 24.83 -7.30 19.92
N ALA A 124 23.78 -6.52 19.61
CA ALA A 124 23.48 -5.27 20.33
C ALA A 124 22.78 -5.49 21.68
N GLY A 125 22.07 -6.61 21.86
CA GLY A 125 21.31 -6.95 23.08
C GLY A 125 19.99 -6.18 23.26
N SER A 126 19.66 -5.27 22.34
CA SER A 126 18.41 -4.51 22.28
C SER A 126 18.16 -4.03 20.85
N MET A 127 16.90 -3.71 20.52
CA MET A 127 16.55 -3.12 19.22
C MET A 127 15.40 -2.13 19.33
N ASP A 128 15.34 -1.19 18.40
CA ASP A 128 14.09 -0.59 17.97
C ASP A 128 13.44 -1.55 16.95
N LEU A 129 12.35 -2.21 17.35
CA LEU A 129 11.68 -3.19 16.50
C LEU A 129 11.29 -2.61 15.13
N ILE A 130 10.90 -1.33 15.06
CA ILE A 130 10.48 -0.71 13.80
C ILE A 130 11.69 -0.47 12.92
N GLU A 131 12.70 0.23 13.44
CA GLU A 131 13.86 0.62 12.64
C GLU A 131 14.76 -0.56 12.27
N ASP A 132 14.97 -1.49 13.20
CA ASP A 132 15.95 -2.56 13.07
C ASP A 132 15.40 -3.83 12.39
N PHE A 133 14.07 -4.05 12.42
CA PHE A 133 13.47 -5.30 11.95
C PHE A 133 12.21 -5.13 11.08
N ALA A 134 11.15 -4.52 11.62
CA ALA A 134 9.85 -4.49 10.98
C ALA A 134 9.84 -3.68 9.68
N TYR A 135 10.65 -2.61 9.62
CA TYR A 135 10.80 -1.78 8.43
C TYR A 135 11.72 -2.42 7.37
N PRO A 136 12.97 -2.83 7.70
CA PRO A 136 13.89 -3.34 6.68
C PRO A 136 13.38 -4.61 6.00
N LEU A 137 12.76 -5.54 6.74
CA LEU A 137 12.32 -6.83 6.21
C LEU A 137 11.43 -6.70 4.95
N PRO A 138 10.25 -6.06 5.01
CA PRO A 138 9.39 -5.95 3.85
C PRO A 138 9.97 -5.09 2.72
N VAL A 139 10.74 -4.02 3.01
CA VAL A 139 11.42 -3.22 1.96
C VAL A 139 12.39 -4.08 1.18
N ILE A 140 13.23 -4.86 1.87
CA ILE A 140 14.21 -5.74 1.25
C ILE A 140 13.49 -6.73 0.32
N VAL A 141 12.46 -7.41 0.84
CA VAL A 141 11.71 -8.42 0.08
C VAL A 141 11.09 -7.82 -1.18
N ILE A 142 10.37 -6.70 -1.09
CA ILE A 142 9.68 -6.12 -2.25
C ILE A 142 10.65 -5.50 -3.26
N CYS A 143 11.76 -4.91 -2.78
CA CYS A 143 12.80 -4.39 -3.67
C CYS A 143 13.46 -5.52 -4.47
N GLU A 144 13.81 -6.64 -3.82
CA GLU A 144 14.38 -7.80 -4.52
C GLU A 144 13.41 -8.42 -5.53
N LEU A 145 12.13 -8.54 -5.16
CA LEU A 145 11.09 -9.02 -6.07
C LEU A 145 11.00 -8.15 -7.32
N LEU A 146 10.97 -6.82 -7.15
CA LEU A 146 10.86 -5.86 -8.25
C LEU A 146 12.20 -5.60 -8.96
N GLY A 147 13.28 -6.30 -8.60
CA GLY A 147 14.57 -6.18 -9.26
C GLY A 147 15.33 -4.88 -8.96
N VAL A 148 14.98 -4.21 -7.85
CA VAL A 148 15.64 -3.00 -7.37
C VAL A 148 16.99 -3.36 -6.75
N PRO A 149 18.11 -2.73 -7.16
CA PRO A 149 19.43 -2.93 -6.58
C PRO A 149 19.46 -2.60 -5.07
N VAL A 150 20.37 -3.25 -4.34
CA VAL A 150 20.49 -3.10 -2.88
C VAL A 150 20.80 -1.66 -2.49
N GLU A 151 21.59 -0.98 -3.31
CA GLU A 151 22.12 0.37 -3.07
C GLU A 151 21.01 1.44 -3.13
N ASP A 152 19.89 1.14 -3.79
CA ASP A 152 18.77 2.06 -3.93
C ASP A 152 17.69 1.87 -2.84
N ARG A 153 17.79 0.85 -1.98
CA ARG A 153 16.75 0.51 -1.00
C ARG A 153 16.40 1.65 -0.04
N ASP A 154 17.38 2.45 0.36
CA ASP A 154 17.14 3.61 1.24
C ASP A 154 16.31 4.71 0.56
N ARG A 155 16.47 4.88 -0.76
CA ARG A 155 15.64 5.80 -1.54
C ARG A 155 14.20 5.30 -1.62
N PHE A 156 14.04 3.99 -1.83
CA PHE A 156 12.74 3.33 -1.85
C PHE A 156 12.03 3.38 -0.50
N LYS A 157 12.78 3.24 0.60
CA LYS A 157 12.32 3.49 1.96
C LYS A 157 11.70 4.89 2.09
N GLN A 158 12.47 5.92 1.74
CA GLN A 158 12.01 7.30 1.87
C GLN A 158 10.79 7.58 0.99
N TRP A 159 10.82 7.15 -0.27
CA TRP A 159 9.70 7.33 -1.18
C TRP A 159 8.45 6.59 -0.71
N GLY A 160 8.59 5.35 -0.22
CA GLY A 160 7.50 4.56 0.33
C GLY A 160 6.80 5.27 1.49
N LEU A 161 7.57 5.78 2.46
CA LEU A 161 7.06 6.52 3.62
C LEU A 161 6.30 7.79 3.21
N ASP A 162 6.87 8.59 2.30
CA ASP A 162 6.22 9.81 1.81
C ASP A 162 4.92 9.50 1.08
N ILE A 163 4.90 8.41 0.30
CA ILE A 163 3.70 7.98 -0.40
C ILE A 163 2.64 7.52 0.59
N ALA A 164 3.01 6.68 1.56
CA ALA A 164 2.13 6.12 2.58
C ALA A 164 1.41 7.21 3.38
N ARG A 165 2.18 8.19 3.87
CA ARG A 165 1.66 9.35 4.63
C ARG A 165 0.72 10.23 3.81
N GLY A 166 0.83 10.18 2.47
CA GLY A 166 -0.05 10.90 1.55
C GLY A 166 -1.20 10.09 0.99
N LEU A 167 -1.40 8.81 1.38
CA LEU A 167 -2.52 8.00 0.89
C LEU A 167 -3.88 8.60 1.29
N ASP A 168 -3.96 9.12 2.51
CA ASP A 168 -5.15 9.73 3.08
C ASP A 168 -5.23 11.24 2.81
N ALA A 169 -4.79 11.69 1.63
CA ALA A 169 -4.75 13.10 1.24
C ALA A 169 -6.11 13.83 1.39
N ILE A 170 -7.21 13.08 1.32
CA ILE A 170 -8.57 13.56 1.54
C ILE A 170 -8.81 14.14 2.94
N TRP A 171 -8.00 13.72 3.91
CA TRP A 171 -8.05 14.20 5.28
C TRP A 171 -7.02 15.31 5.56
N LEU A 172 -6.11 15.58 4.61
CA LEU A 172 -5.06 16.58 4.72
C LEU A 172 -5.54 17.97 4.23
N PRO A 173 -4.94 19.05 4.76
CA PRO A 173 -5.12 20.40 4.20
C PRO A 173 -4.66 20.50 2.73
N PRO A 174 -5.26 21.37 1.90
CA PRO A 174 -4.87 21.56 0.50
C PRO A 174 -3.39 21.95 0.28
N ASP A 175 -2.78 22.64 1.23
CA ASP A 175 -1.39 23.10 1.25
C ASP A 175 -0.44 22.19 2.05
N SER A 176 -0.88 20.95 2.32
CA SER A 176 -0.10 19.99 3.11
C SER A 176 1.25 19.65 2.47
N GLU A 177 2.34 19.92 3.20
CA GLU A 177 3.69 19.49 2.83
C GLU A 177 3.80 17.96 2.70
N VAL A 178 3.00 17.21 3.46
CA VAL A 178 2.93 15.74 3.35
C VAL A 178 2.38 15.33 1.99
N ALA A 179 1.32 16.00 1.52
CA ALA A 179 0.76 15.75 0.20
C ALA A 179 1.77 16.11 -0.91
N ALA A 180 2.45 17.26 -0.80
CA ALA A 180 3.46 17.69 -1.75
C ALA A 180 4.64 16.69 -1.84
N ARG A 181 5.15 16.22 -0.69
CA ARG A 181 6.21 15.19 -0.64
C ARG A 181 5.75 13.87 -1.24
N SER A 182 4.53 13.43 -0.95
CA SER A 182 3.95 12.23 -1.55
C SER A 182 3.94 12.32 -3.08
N VAL A 183 3.50 13.44 -3.66
CA VAL A 183 3.50 13.67 -5.12
C VAL A 183 4.92 13.64 -5.68
N ALA A 184 5.88 14.30 -5.04
CA ALA A 184 7.28 14.29 -5.48
C ALA A 184 7.89 12.87 -5.46
N SER A 185 7.65 12.12 -4.40
CA SER A 185 8.11 10.73 -4.26
C SER A 185 7.44 9.79 -5.28
N ARG A 186 6.14 9.94 -5.57
CA ARG A 186 5.48 9.21 -6.68
C ARG A 186 6.11 9.47 -8.04
N ARG A 187 6.49 10.73 -8.31
CA ARG A 187 7.16 11.10 -9.56
C ARG A 187 8.56 10.48 -9.64
N ALA A 188 9.35 10.59 -8.58
CA ALA A 188 10.69 9.99 -8.53
C ALA A 188 10.64 8.46 -8.70
N LEU A 189 9.67 7.80 -8.04
CA LEU A 189 9.45 6.37 -8.18
C LEU A 189 9.05 5.99 -9.61
N SER A 190 8.18 6.79 -10.23
CA SER A 190 7.74 6.61 -11.61
C SER A 190 8.91 6.68 -12.59
N ASP A 191 9.75 7.71 -12.46
CA ASP A 191 10.92 7.91 -13.32
C ASP A 191 11.92 6.75 -13.15
N TYR A 192 12.14 6.30 -11.91
CA TYR A 192 12.99 5.17 -11.61
C TYR A 192 12.48 3.86 -12.25
N PHE A 193 11.21 3.52 -12.01
CA PHE A 193 10.64 2.28 -12.55
C PHE A 193 10.58 2.30 -14.08
N ARG A 194 10.34 3.46 -14.71
CA ARG A 194 10.40 3.56 -16.18
C ARG A 194 11.79 3.18 -16.71
N ALA A 195 12.87 3.64 -16.07
CA ALA A 195 14.23 3.26 -16.41
C ALA A 195 14.48 1.75 -16.17
N LEU A 196 14.06 1.23 -15.02
CA LEU A 196 14.24 -0.19 -14.68
C LEU A 196 13.45 -1.13 -15.61
N ILE A 197 12.22 -0.76 -15.98
CA ILE A 197 11.40 -1.48 -16.97
C ILE A 197 12.11 -1.51 -18.33
N ALA A 198 12.66 -0.37 -18.78
CA ALA A 198 13.39 -0.31 -20.04
C ALA A 198 14.63 -1.22 -20.02
N GLU A 199 15.39 -1.23 -18.91
CA GLU A 199 16.52 -2.15 -18.70
C GLU A 199 16.06 -3.61 -18.77
N ARG A 200 14.98 -3.98 -18.07
CA ARG A 200 14.46 -5.36 -18.06
C ARG A 200 13.87 -5.81 -19.39
N ARG A 201 13.28 -4.90 -20.18
CA ARG A 201 12.86 -5.20 -21.56
C ARG A 201 14.07 -5.52 -22.45
N ALA A 202 15.19 -4.84 -22.27
CA ALA A 202 16.41 -5.09 -23.03
C ALA A 202 17.20 -6.32 -22.55
N SER A 203 17.15 -6.61 -21.24
CA SER A 203 17.84 -7.74 -20.62
C SER A 203 16.96 -8.38 -19.53
N PRO A 204 16.03 -9.28 -19.92
CA PRO A 204 15.14 -9.96 -18.97
C PRO A 204 15.92 -10.76 -17.93
N ARG A 205 15.41 -10.80 -16.70
CA ARG A 205 15.97 -11.55 -15.58
C ARG A 205 14.94 -12.52 -15.00
N GLY A 206 15.36 -13.35 -14.05
CA GLY A 206 14.46 -14.24 -13.30
C GLY A 206 13.70 -13.55 -12.16
N ASP A 207 13.37 -12.26 -12.29
CA ASP A 207 12.70 -11.45 -11.26
C ASP A 207 11.22 -11.19 -11.56
N MET A 208 10.47 -10.69 -10.57
CA MET A 208 9.03 -10.43 -10.71
C MET A 208 8.74 -9.38 -11.76
N LEU A 209 9.61 -8.37 -11.90
CA LEU A 209 9.44 -7.32 -12.88
C LEU A 209 9.48 -7.89 -14.31
N SER A 210 10.44 -8.78 -14.59
CA SER A 210 10.51 -9.48 -15.87
C SER A 210 9.28 -10.36 -16.12
N ALA A 211 8.76 -11.01 -15.07
CA ALA A 211 7.53 -11.80 -15.16
C ALA A 211 6.29 -10.95 -15.43
N LEU A 212 6.18 -9.75 -14.84
CA LEU A 212 5.09 -8.80 -15.09
C LEU A 212 5.17 -8.20 -16.50
N ILE A 213 6.39 -7.92 -17.01
CA ILE A 213 6.60 -7.47 -18.39
C ILE A 213 6.13 -8.52 -19.39
N ALA A 214 6.39 -9.80 -19.10
CA ALA A 214 6.00 -10.93 -19.95
C ALA A 214 4.57 -11.46 -19.69
N ALA A 215 3.85 -10.87 -18.72
CA ALA A 215 2.53 -11.36 -18.35
C ALA A 215 1.52 -11.12 -19.48
N GLU A 216 0.90 -12.20 -19.93
CA GLU A 216 -0.18 -12.19 -20.92
C GLU A 216 -1.38 -12.97 -20.39
N GLU A 217 -2.60 -12.46 -20.56
CA GLU A 217 -3.85 -13.16 -20.23
C GLU A 217 -4.92 -12.93 -21.30
N ALA A 218 -5.44 -14.01 -21.89
CA ALA A 218 -6.43 -13.96 -22.96
C ALA A 218 -6.01 -13.06 -24.15
N GLY A 219 -4.71 -13.00 -24.47
CA GLY A 219 -4.14 -12.13 -25.50
C GLY A 219 -3.91 -10.68 -25.09
N ASP A 220 -4.16 -10.34 -23.82
CA ASP A 220 -3.97 -9.00 -23.26
C ASP A 220 -2.70 -8.94 -22.38
N THR A 221 -2.11 -7.75 -22.28
CA THR A 221 -0.84 -7.47 -21.57
C THR A 221 -0.94 -6.14 -20.83
N LEU A 222 -0.08 -5.93 -19.83
CA LEU A 222 -0.01 -4.63 -19.18
C LEU A 222 0.56 -3.58 -20.14
N SER A 223 -0.13 -2.46 -20.29
CA SER A 223 0.45 -1.28 -20.93
C SER A 223 1.64 -0.76 -20.09
N GLU A 224 2.46 0.14 -20.65
CA GLU A 224 3.59 0.70 -19.89
C GLU A 224 3.13 1.44 -18.63
N ASP A 225 2.05 2.20 -18.73
CA ASP A 225 1.49 2.96 -17.61
C ASP A 225 0.85 2.04 -16.56
N GLU A 226 0.21 0.95 -16.98
CA GLU A 226 -0.36 -0.08 -16.08
C GLU A 226 0.73 -0.87 -15.36
N LEU A 227 1.81 -1.24 -16.07
CA LEU A 227 2.96 -1.90 -15.47
C LEU A 227 3.64 -1.00 -14.44
N LEU A 228 3.82 0.27 -14.78
CA LEU A 228 4.38 1.27 -13.88
C LEU A 228 3.52 1.44 -12.62
N ALA A 229 2.22 1.64 -12.79
CA ALA A 229 1.27 1.77 -11.69
C ALA A 229 1.22 0.51 -10.82
N THR A 230 1.33 -0.67 -11.43
CA THR A 230 1.43 -1.95 -10.72
C THR A 230 2.70 -2.02 -9.87
N CYS A 231 3.86 -1.64 -10.39
CA CYS A 231 5.12 -1.64 -9.63
C CYS A 231 5.04 -0.70 -8.42
N ILE A 232 4.50 0.50 -8.61
CA ILE A 232 4.26 1.48 -7.53
C ILE A 232 3.31 0.89 -6.48
N LEU A 233 2.19 0.29 -6.91
CA LEU A 233 1.21 -0.33 -6.01
C LEU A 233 1.84 -1.44 -5.18
N LEU A 234 2.57 -2.36 -5.82
CA LEU A 234 3.20 -3.50 -5.15
C LEU A 234 4.24 -3.04 -4.11
N LEU A 235 5.03 -2.02 -4.45
CA LEU A 235 5.98 -1.43 -3.52
C LEU A 235 5.28 -0.88 -2.27
N VAL A 236 4.32 0.03 -2.46
CA VAL A 236 3.72 0.78 -1.35
C VAL A 236 2.80 -0.11 -0.52
N ALA A 237 1.94 -0.90 -1.16
CA ALA A 237 0.94 -1.71 -0.47
C ALA A 237 1.55 -2.92 0.25
N GLY A 238 2.58 -3.55 -0.34
CA GLY A 238 3.24 -4.71 0.25
C GLY A 238 4.20 -4.37 1.40
N HIS A 239 4.69 -3.14 1.41
CA HIS A 239 5.67 -2.69 2.40
C HIS A 239 5.02 -2.27 3.72
N GLU A 240 4.29 -1.14 3.71
CA GLU A 240 3.86 -0.44 4.94
C GLU A 240 2.89 -1.25 5.79
N THR A 241 1.99 -2.01 5.16
CA THR A 241 1.03 -2.86 5.86
C THR A 241 1.74 -3.94 6.67
N THR A 242 2.81 -4.52 6.12
CA THR A 242 3.62 -5.55 6.78
C THR A 242 4.42 -4.99 7.94
N VAL A 243 5.00 -3.78 7.80
CA VAL A 243 5.68 -3.07 8.90
C VAL A 243 4.72 -2.92 10.10
N ASN A 244 3.54 -2.38 9.82
CA ASN A 244 2.53 -2.12 10.86
C ASN A 244 1.97 -3.41 11.47
N LEU A 245 1.84 -4.50 10.69
CA LEU A 245 1.45 -5.81 11.21
C LEU A 245 2.47 -6.34 12.21
N ILE A 246 3.77 -6.30 11.87
CA ILE A 246 4.85 -6.77 12.76
C ILE A 246 4.89 -5.90 14.02
N GLY A 247 4.87 -4.58 13.87
CA GLY A 247 4.91 -3.64 14.99
C GLY A 247 3.72 -3.81 15.94
N ASN A 248 2.49 -3.72 15.43
CA ASN A 248 1.28 -3.83 16.24
C ASN A 248 1.09 -5.24 16.82
N GLY A 249 1.40 -6.28 16.04
CA GLY A 249 1.33 -7.66 16.50
C GLY A 249 2.29 -7.92 17.66
N THR A 250 3.54 -7.47 17.54
CA THR A 250 4.54 -7.62 18.62
C THR A 250 4.15 -6.80 19.85
N LEU A 251 3.66 -5.56 19.67
CA LEU A 251 3.17 -4.75 20.78
C LEU A 251 2.00 -5.41 21.51
N ALA A 252 1.08 -6.05 20.78
CA ALA A 252 -0.02 -6.79 21.38
C ALA A 252 0.48 -7.98 22.19
N LEU A 253 1.46 -8.74 21.68
CA LEU A 253 2.08 -9.87 22.38
C LEU A 253 2.84 -9.44 23.65
N LEU A 254 3.49 -8.28 23.64
CA LEU A 254 4.26 -7.79 24.81
C LEU A 254 3.38 -7.20 25.92
N ARG A 255 2.12 -6.86 25.61
CA ARG A 255 1.19 -6.25 26.57
C ARG A 255 0.24 -7.25 27.24
N HIS A 256 0.28 -8.53 26.86
CA HIS A 256 -0.59 -9.60 27.35
C HIS A 256 0.23 -10.85 27.69
#